data_AF-A0A7Y4HSE0-F1
#
_entry.id   AF-A0A7Y4HSE0-F1
#
_cell.length_a   1.000
_cell.length_b   1.000
_cell.length_c   1.000
_cell.angle_alpha   90.00
_cell.angle_beta   90.00
_cell.angle_gamma   90.00
#
_symmetry.space_group_name_H-M   'P 1'
#
loop_
_entity.id
_entity.type
_entity.pdbx_description
1 polymer ?
#
loop_
_entity_poly.entity_id
_entity_poly.type
_entity_poly.pdbx_seq_one_letter_code
_entity_poly.pdbx_strand_id
1 'polypeptide(L)'
;MTGRRPPSTGPFTEIRVHGVGDHDYLSALGRPPVRRLNSWVETADAPALPPHRLRIVNWSRSNRRNTGFLWYLAFPFTLINVAGRMHGGGVAGAGSAVAGGALLRASVGLVGLILTVSQLAWLVVLGETVLRHLPAEVSGSAAGRTTAIVAAVALAAWLLYRWRTVISRQGDAEPGDTHPDGTHHGDARRVFTHLGLIVGAGVAIAWTRPAQLAYGGWPSVPTPMSASASGPVPTVERLDAMALWIALSTGGAVLAAALLVVRYWAGRPEARPNRAPEAAAGVLLVAAVLLLHSVTSLLRMVLDNILAYITGLFGASGAGGSTPGRNTSHAILLAYDSTAEAGDSRLDLFPFLALIVVAAVALAAAVVLSLTRTLGLSPLWGTPVVRARWLHRLTRGAPTLVPRIMPVAGLVATAGIAAAVALGEGRLGGPWLALAILALHLAGAAVILVLLLGQLAPVRSVLGKIADIAGFWPIRDHPLAGVSYRDAVVEGIRAETRRADVGQVVLVAHSQGSVICAWLLAHTRTSEAGRLFLATAGSPLASLYGAFFPAYFNGDLFRRVSGNTPGNGWVNLWRDTDPIGTAVPCADNRQLADPDPAGRLRRHSDYWTTAELTEEIERLRQLFPDQLSS
;
A
#
# COMPACT_ATOMS: atom_id res chain seq x y z
N MET A 1 36.35 27.68 22.24
CA MET A 1 35.41 27.68 23.39
C MET A 1 34.50 26.46 23.29
N THR A 2 34.95 25.32 23.79
CA THR A 2 34.23 24.05 23.80
C THR A 2 33.37 23.96 25.06
N GLY A 3 32.19 24.56 25.02
CA GLY A 3 31.18 24.40 26.06
C GLY A 3 30.58 22.99 25.98
N ARG A 4 31.21 22.02 26.64
CA ARG A 4 30.53 20.78 27.00
C ARG A 4 29.38 21.18 27.93
N ARG A 5 28.14 21.16 27.43
CA ARG A 5 26.95 21.14 28.30
C ARG A 5 27.16 20.00 29.30
N PRO A 6 26.90 20.22 30.61
CA PRO A 6 26.89 19.12 31.56
C PRO A 6 25.89 18.06 31.07
N PRO A 7 26.14 16.76 31.29
CA PRO A 7 25.14 15.75 30.99
C PRO A 7 23.86 16.11 31.76
N SER A 8 22.72 16.26 31.08
CA SER A 8 21.43 16.42 31.76
C SER A 8 21.12 15.11 32.50
N THR A 9 21.55 15.03 33.76
CA THR A 9 21.43 13.85 34.64
C THR A 9 20.11 13.80 35.41
N GLY A 10 19.12 14.62 35.03
CA GLY A 10 17.78 14.54 35.62
C GLY A 10 17.08 13.20 35.29
N PRO A 11 16.18 12.71 36.16
CA PRO A 11 15.42 11.48 35.96
C PRO A 11 14.28 11.68 34.94
N PHE A 12 14.21 12.78 34.20
CA PHE A 12 13.18 13.01 33.19
C PHE A 12 13.76 12.92 31.79
N THR A 13 13.20 12.02 30.97
CA THR A 13 13.56 11.87 29.56
C THR A 13 12.34 12.07 28.67
N GLU A 14 12.46 12.99 27.71
CA GLU A 14 11.50 13.13 26.61
C GLU A 14 11.99 12.33 25.41
N ILE A 15 11.13 11.44 24.90
CA ILE A 15 11.37 10.70 23.66
C ILE A 15 10.34 11.16 22.63
N ARG A 16 10.79 11.94 21.63
CA ARG A 16 9.98 12.32 20.48
C ARG A 16 10.00 11.21 19.43
N VAL A 17 8.84 10.62 19.18
CA VAL A 17 8.64 9.57 18.19
C VAL A 17 8.00 10.20 16.94
N HIS A 18 8.84 10.50 15.96
CA HIS A 18 8.46 11.18 14.73
C HIS A 18 8.36 10.21 13.55
N GLY A 19 7.32 10.39 12.73
CA GLY A 19 6.77 9.42 11.79
C GLY A 19 7.71 8.85 10.73
N VAL A 20 7.14 7.98 9.90
CA VAL A 20 7.85 7.13 8.94
C VAL A 20 8.39 7.91 7.73
N GLY A 21 9.67 7.71 7.42
CA GLY A 21 10.31 8.23 6.21
C GLY A 21 11.63 8.93 6.50
N ASP A 22 12.35 9.36 5.46
CA ASP A 22 13.58 10.15 5.60
C ASP A 22 13.28 11.60 6.01
N HIS A 23 12.51 11.77 7.08
CA HIS A 23 12.35 13.06 7.73
C HIS A 23 13.70 13.45 8.36
N ASP A 24 14.10 14.70 8.13
CA ASP A 24 15.24 15.27 8.84
C ASP A 24 14.98 15.17 10.35
N TYR A 25 15.95 14.70 11.13
CA TYR A 25 15.82 14.59 12.59
C TYR A 25 15.38 15.92 13.23
N LEU A 26 15.73 17.05 12.60
CA LEU A 26 15.38 18.39 13.05
C LEU A 26 13.88 18.71 12.90
N SER A 27 13.12 17.99 12.06
CA SER A 27 11.67 18.23 11.92
C SER A 27 10.90 17.93 13.21
N ALA A 28 11.43 17.06 14.07
CA ALA A 28 10.87 16.76 15.39
C ALA A 28 11.12 17.88 16.42
N LEU A 29 11.95 18.88 16.10
CA LEU A 29 12.16 20.08 16.91
C LEU A 29 11.17 21.21 16.58
N GLY A 30 10.33 21.00 15.56
CA GLY A 30 9.44 22.02 15.01
C GLY A 30 10.07 22.78 13.84
N ARG A 31 9.23 23.46 13.06
CA ARG A 31 9.72 24.31 11.96
C ARG A 31 10.30 25.60 12.54
N PRO A 32 11.58 25.92 12.26
CA PRO A 32 12.15 27.16 12.72
C PRO A 32 11.37 28.35 12.12
N PRO A 33 11.22 29.46 12.86
CA PRO A 33 10.75 30.71 12.28
C PRO A 33 11.73 31.12 11.19
N VAL A 34 11.25 31.22 9.95
CA VAL A 34 12.06 31.67 8.82
C VAL A 34 11.68 33.11 8.50
N ARG A 35 12.67 34.00 8.58
CA ARG A 35 12.58 35.37 8.12
C ARG A 35 13.24 35.48 6.75
N ARG A 36 12.41 35.70 5.73
CA ARG A 36 12.89 36.02 4.38
C ARG A 36 13.42 37.44 4.38
N LEU A 37 14.72 37.59 4.10
CA LEU A 37 15.37 38.89 4.01
C LEU A 37 15.18 39.49 2.61
N ASN A 38 15.18 38.67 1.56
CA ASN A 38 14.85 39.06 0.18
C ASN A 38 14.43 37.83 -0.64
N SER A 39 14.22 37.97 -1.96
CA SER A 39 13.78 36.87 -2.83
C SER A 39 14.75 35.68 -2.92
N TRP A 40 16.00 35.85 -2.49
CA TRP A 40 17.08 34.87 -2.57
C TRP A 40 17.56 34.37 -1.21
N VAL A 41 17.36 35.16 -0.14
CA VAL A 41 17.98 34.93 1.18
C VAL A 41 16.90 34.79 2.24
N GLU A 42 16.99 33.68 2.96
CA GLU A 42 16.17 33.37 4.13
C GLU A 42 17.09 33.12 5.33
N THR A 43 16.69 33.62 6.49
CA THR A 43 17.34 33.36 7.78
C THR A 43 16.36 32.62 8.67
N ALA A 44 16.84 31.65 9.44
CA ALA A 44 16.00 30.85 10.31
C ALA A 44 16.53 30.92 11.74
N ASP A 45 15.65 31.16 12.71
CA ASP A 45 16.02 31.08 14.12
C ASP A 45 16.16 29.61 14.52
N ALA A 46 17.20 29.30 15.30
CA ALA A 46 17.40 27.94 15.78
C ALA A 46 16.20 27.50 16.65
N PRO A 47 15.67 26.28 16.47
CA PRO A 47 14.59 25.79 17.31
C PRO A 47 15.06 25.67 18.76
N ALA A 48 14.21 26.11 19.69
CA ALA A 48 14.50 26.01 21.12
C ALA A 48 14.53 24.54 21.56
N LEU A 49 15.63 24.13 22.19
CA LEU A 49 15.75 22.80 22.78
C LEU A 49 15.24 22.83 24.22
N PRO A 50 14.48 21.81 24.66
CA PRO A 50 14.07 21.71 26.05
C PRO A 50 15.28 21.57 26.99
N PRO A 51 15.14 21.98 28.27
CA PRO A 51 16.21 21.92 29.25
C PRO A 51 16.52 20.49 29.73
N HIS A 52 15.59 19.55 29.54
CA HIS A 52 15.74 18.14 29.93
C HIS A 52 16.31 17.26 28.81
N ARG A 53 16.54 15.99 29.13
CA ARG A 53 17.09 15.01 28.18
C ARG A 53 16.08 14.71 27.08
N LEU A 54 16.38 15.16 25.86
CA LEU A 54 15.60 14.89 24.66
C LEU A 54 16.24 13.77 23.81
N ARG A 55 15.44 12.79 23.41
CA ARG A 55 15.78 11.76 22.43
C ARG A 55 14.78 11.84 21.27
N ILE A 56 15.28 11.65 20.05
CA ILE A 56 14.45 11.63 18.84
C ILE A 56 14.56 10.25 18.24
N VAL A 57 13.42 9.58 18.10
CA VAL A 57 13.30 8.29 17.43
C VAL A 57 12.64 8.53 16.07
N ASN A 58 13.35 8.14 15.02
CA ASN A 58 12.89 8.16 13.64
C ASN A 58 13.22 6.82 12.99
N TRP A 59 12.39 6.37 12.05
CA TRP A 59 12.57 5.11 11.33
C TRP A 59 12.18 5.25 9.85
N SER A 60 12.73 4.35 9.04
CA SER A 60 12.38 4.22 7.63
C SER A 60 11.33 3.14 7.40
N ARG A 61 10.56 3.28 6.32
CA ARG A 61 9.54 2.31 5.87
C ARG A 61 10.13 0.91 5.63
N SER A 62 11.36 0.88 5.14
CA SER A 62 12.10 -0.34 4.81
C SER A 62 13.53 -0.22 5.32
N ASN A 63 14.26 -1.34 5.38
CA ASN A 63 15.66 -1.33 5.80
C ASN A 63 16.48 -0.42 4.87
N ARG A 64 17.09 0.64 5.45
CA ARG A 64 17.80 1.74 4.76
C ARG A 64 18.88 1.28 3.78
N ARG A 65 19.38 0.04 3.89
CA ARG A 65 20.50 -0.47 3.09
C ARG A 65 20.11 -1.41 1.94
N ASN A 66 18.96 -2.11 2.00
CA ASN A 66 18.76 -3.31 1.15
C ASN A 66 17.44 -3.40 0.37
N THR A 67 16.37 -2.66 0.70
CA THR A 67 15.01 -3.00 0.19
C THR A 67 14.11 -1.83 -0.20
N GLY A 68 14.65 -0.61 -0.36
CA GLY A 68 13.88 0.63 -0.58
C GLY A 68 12.82 0.54 -1.69
N PHE A 69 13.27 0.31 -2.93
CA PHE A 69 12.38 0.21 -4.09
C PHE A 69 11.61 -1.13 -4.13
N LEU A 70 12.26 -2.24 -3.75
CA LEU A 70 11.65 -3.58 -3.75
C LEU A 70 10.40 -3.68 -2.88
N TRP A 71 10.31 -2.87 -1.82
CA TRP A 71 9.11 -2.80 -0.99
C TRP A 71 7.88 -2.32 -1.77
N TYR A 72 8.06 -1.41 -2.74
CA TYR A 72 6.95 -0.92 -3.58
C TYR A 72 6.49 -1.97 -4.62
N LEU A 73 7.38 -2.84 -5.09
CA LEU A 73 6.98 -4.00 -5.90
C LEU A 73 6.14 -5.00 -5.09
N ALA A 74 6.37 -5.08 -3.77
CA ALA A 74 5.57 -5.91 -2.88
C ALA A 74 4.20 -5.29 -2.52
N PHE A 75 3.95 -4.03 -2.90
CA PHE A 75 2.79 -3.27 -2.45
C PHE A 75 1.42 -3.89 -2.79
N PRO A 76 1.17 -4.47 -3.99
CA PRO A 76 -0.06 -5.21 -4.27
C PRO A 76 -0.37 -6.30 -3.23
N PHE A 77 0.65 -7.07 -2.83
CA PHE A 77 0.52 -8.11 -1.84
C PHE A 77 0.35 -7.55 -0.42
N THR A 78 0.99 -6.42 -0.13
CA THR A 78 0.80 -5.69 1.14
C THR A 78 -0.65 -5.20 1.28
N LEU A 79 -1.30 -4.78 0.19
CA LEU A 79 -2.72 -4.39 0.23
C LEU A 79 -3.64 -5.56 0.63
N ILE A 80 -3.36 -6.79 0.20
CA ILE A 80 -4.08 -7.99 0.67
C ILE A 80 -3.86 -8.21 2.17
N ASN A 81 -2.62 -8.01 2.62
CA ASN A 81 -2.28 -8.10 4.04
C ASN A 81 -3.04 -7.07 4.88
N VAL A 82 -3.17 -5.84 4.39
CA VAL A 82 -3.97 -4.80 5.05
C VAL A 82 -5.46 -5.16 5.02
N ALA A 83 -5.99 -5.59 3.87
CA ALA A 83 -7.39 -5.97 3.70
C ALA A 83 -7.81 -7.05 4.70
N GLY A 84 -6.95 -8.05 4.95
CA GLY A 84 -7.21 -9.10 5.94
C GLY A 84 -7.34 -8.58 7.39
N ARG A 85 -6.78 -7.41 7.71
CA ARG A 85 -6.89 -6.76 9.03
C ARG A 85 -8.15 -5.91 9.18
N MET A 86 -8.88 -5.64 8.11
CA MET A 86 -10.06 -4.77 8.12
C MET A 86 -11.35 -5.50 8.52
N HIS A 87 -11.31 -6.31 9.58
CA HIS A 87 -12.50 -6.99 10.10
C HIS A 87 -13.20 -6.13 11.18
N GLY A 88 -14.53 -6.32 11.31
CA GLY A 88 -15.34 -5.57 12.27
C GLY A 88 -14.95 -5.83 13.74
N GLY A 89 -15.17 -4.83 14.60
CA GLY A 89 -14.80 -4.83 16.03
C GLY A 89 -15.77 -5.58 16.95
N GLY A 90 -16.36 -6.70 16.51
CA GLY A 90 -17.31 -7.47 17.32
C GLY A 90 -16.62 -8.29 18.42
N VAL A 91 -17.14 -8.23 19.65
CA VAL A 91 -16.82 -9.20 20.71
C VAL A 91 -17.16 -10.60 20.18
N ALA A 92 -16.22 -11.54 20.30
CA ALA A 92 -16.44 -12.93 19.97
C ALA A 92 -17.62 -13.46 20.80
N GLY A 93 -18.79 -13.65 20.17
CA GLY A 93 -19.99 -14.08 20.90
C GLY A 93 -21.30 -14.14 20.10
N ALA A 94 -21.43 -13.43 18.98
CA ALA A 94 -22.64 -13.50 18.14
C ALA A 94 -22.33 -14.20 16.79
N GLY A 95 -23.08 -15.24 16.43
CA GLY A 95 -22.87 -16.04 15.21
C GLY A 95 -22.81 -15.23 13.89
N SER A 96 -23.37 -14.01 13.86
CA SER A 96 -23.30 -13.11 12.69
C SER A 96 -21.95 -12.39 12.52
N ALA A 97 -21.17 -12.24 13.60
CA ALA A 97 -19.80 -11.69 13.58
C ALA A 97 -18.80 -12.74 13.05
N VAL A 98 -19.00 -14.01 13.40
CA VAL A 98 -18.20 -15.15 12.92
C VAL A 98 -18.35 -15.32 11.41
N ALA A 99 -19.57 -15.23 10.88
CA ALA A 99 -19.86 -15.32 9.45
C ALA A 99 -19.30 -14.14 8.63
N GLY A 100 -19.18 -12.94 9.21
CA GLY A 100 -18.60 -11.77 8.53
C GLY A 100 -17.11 -11.83 8.37
N GLY A 101 -16.41 -12.18 9.46
CA GLY A 101 -15.00 -12.50 9.39
C GLY A 101 -14.73 -13.63 8.39
N ALA A 102 -15.63 -14.61 8.26
CA ALA A 102 -15.46 -15.71 7.31
C ALA A 102 -15.50 -15.25 5.85
N LEU A 103 -16.46 -14.41 5.46
CA LEU A 103 -16.54 -13.89 4.08
C LEU A 103 -15.31 -13.04 3.73
N LEU A 104 -14.90 -12.13 4.63
CA LEU A 104 -13.69 -11.33 4.40
C LEU A 104 -12.45 -12.23 4.27
N ARG A 105 -12.26 -13.20 5.16
CA ARG A 105 -11.14 -14.15 5.10
C ARG A 105 -11.15 -14.97 3.80
N ALA A 106 -12.32 -15.43 3.36
CA ALA A 106 -12.47 -16.16 2.10
C ALA A 106 -12.11 -15.28 0.89
N SER A 107 -12.63 -14.04 0.84
CA SER A 107 -12.32 -13.07 -0.21
C SER A 107 -10.83 -12.72 -0.25
N VAL A 108 -10.22 -12.44 0.91
CA VAL A 108 -8.78 -12.15 1.04
C VAL A 108 -7.94 -13.35 0.61
N GLY A 109 -8.31 -14.56 1.04
CA GLY A 109 -7.64 -15.79 0.64
C GLY A 109 -7.71 -16.03 -0.87
N LEU A 110 -8.91 -15.98 -1.45
CA LEU A 110 -9.13 -16.15 -2.88
C LEU A 110 -8.31 -15.15 -3.71
N VAL A 111 -8.43 -13.86 -3.40
CA VAL A 111 -7.69 -12.81 -4.12
C VAL A 111 -6.18 -12.93 -3.89
N GLY A 112 -5.75 -13.35 -2.71
CA GLY A 112 -4.34 -13.67 -2.44
C GLY A 112 -3.80 -14.81 -3.30
N LEU A 113 -4.57 -15.88 -3.50
CA LEU A 113 -4.21 -16.97 -4.41
C LEU A 113 -4.18 -16.49 -5.87
N ILE A 114 -5.16 -15.66 -6.28
CA ILE A 114 -5.17 -15.01 -7.59
C ILE A 114 -3.88 -14.21 -7.82
N LEU A 115 -3.48 -13.35 -6.88
CA LEU A 115 -2.24 -12.58 -7.01
C LEU A 115 -0.99 -13.47 -7.11
N THR A 116 -0.97 -14.61 -6.44
CA THR A 116 0.14 -15.57 -6.53
C THR A 116 0.26 -16.16 -7.92
N VAL A 117 -0.86 -16.62 -8.51
CA VAL A 117 -0.87 -17.13 -9.88
C VAL A 117 -0.57 -16.02 -10.87
N SER A 118 -1.11 -14.81 -10.68
CA SER A 118 -0.78 -13.64 -11.51
C SER A 118 0.70 -13.29 -11.46
N GLN A 119 1.35 -13.34 -10.29
CA GLN A 119 2.78 -13.08 -10.17
C GLN A 119 3.59 -14.13 -10.94
N LEU A 120 3.23 -15.40 -10.83
CA LEU A 120 3.88 -16.46 -11.60
C LEU A 120 3.68 -16.24 -13.11
N ALA A 121 2.44 -16.00 -13.54
CA ALA A 121 2.11 -15.74 -14.94
C ALA A 121 2.91 -14.57 -15.52
N TRP A 122 3.05 -13.47 -14.77
CA TRP A 122 3.90 -12.34 -15.20
C TRP A 122 5.39 -12.67 -15.26
N LEU A 123 5.92 -13.49 -14.34
CA LEU A 123 7.32 -13.95 -14.44
C LEU A 123 7.54 -14.80 -15.70
N VAL A 124 6.57 -15.64 -16.06
CA VAL A 124 6.60 -16.40 -17.31
C VAL A 124 6.57 -15.45 -18.50
N VAL A 125 5.60 -14.53 -18.55
CA VAL A 125 5.48 -13.53 -19.62
C VAL A 125 6.75 -12.70 -19.79
N LEU A 126 7.36 -12.23 -18.71
CA LEU A 126 8.64 -11.49 -18.77
C LEU A 126 9.76 -12.35 -19.34
N GLY A 127 9.83 -13.63 -18.96
CA GLY A 127 10.79 -14.57 -19.52
C GLY A 127 10.55 -14.85 -21.01
N GLU A 128 9.29 -14.97 -21.44
CA GLU A 128 8.91 -15.09 -22.85
C GLU A 128 9.27 -13.83 -23.66
N THR A 129 9.10 -12.64 -23.08
CA THR A 129 9.55 -11.38 -23.68
C THR A 129 11.06 -11.41 -23.92
N VAL A 130 11.86 -11.93 -22.99
CA VAL A 130 13.32 -12.10 -23.21
C VAL A 130 13.60 -13.11 -24.32
N LEU A 131 12.94 -14.28 -24.30
CA LEU A 131 13.14 -15.33 -25.31
C LEU A 131 12.86 -14.84 -26.74
N ARG A 132 11.90 -13.93 -26.91
CA ARG A 132 11.53 -13.34 -28.21
C ARG A 132 12.71 -12.64 -28.90
N HIS A 133 13.61 -12.07 -28.11
CA HIS A 133 14.79 -11.33 -28.59
C HIS A 133 16.05 -12.20 -28.71
N LEU A 134 15.97 -13.50 -28.38
CA LEU A 134 17.08 -14.45 -28.49
C LEU A 134 17.05 -15.22 -29.83
N PRO A 135 18.20 -15.74 -30.30
CA PRO A 135 18.29 -16.57 -31.51
C PRO A 135 17.38 -17.81 -31.47
N ALA A 136 16.88 -18.24 -32.64
CA ALA A 136 15.93 -19.36 -32.78
C ALA A 136 16.44 -20.70 -32.22
N GLU A 137 17.76 -20.89 -32.21
CA GLU A 137 18.44 -22.06 -31.62
C GLU A 137 18.18 -22.19 -30.11
N VAL A 138 17.98 -21.05 -29.44
CA VAL A 138 17.75 -20.95 -28.00
C VAL A 138 16.26 -20.82 -27.67
N SER A 139 15.46 -20.22 -28.56
CA SER A 139 14.03 -19.93 -28.35
C SER A 139 13.07 -21.00 -28.93
N GLY A 140 13.47 -22.28 -28.88
CA GLY A 140 12.62 -23.39 -29.30
C GLY A 140 11.45 -23.69 -28.34
N SER A 141 10.59 -24.65 -28.70
CA SER A 141 9.39 -25.02 -27.89
C SER A 141 9.70 -25.57 -26.49
N ALA A 142 10.90 -26.12 -26.28
CA ALA A 142 11.39 -26.51 -24.97
C ALA A 142 11.74 -25.29 -24.09
N ALA A 143 12.15 -24.18 -24.69
CA ALA A 143 12.57 -22.97 -23.98
C ALA A 143 11.40 -22.36 -23.21
N GLY A 144 10.23 -22.23 -23.82
CA GLY A 144 9.02 -21.78 -23.13
C GLY A 144 8.75 -22.61 -21.88
N ARG A 145 8.68 -23.95 -22.01
CA ARG A 145 8.37 -24.84 -20.87
C ARG A 145 9.38 -24.67 -19.74
N THR A 146 10.65 -24.53 -20.12
CA THR A 146 11.74 -24.28 -19.19
C THR A 146 11.54 -22.95 -18.47
N THR A 147 11.15 -21.88 -19.18
CA THR A 147 10.82 -20.58 -18.58
C THR A 147 9.72 -20.70 -17.53
N ALA A 148 8.64 -21.42 -17.80
CA ALA A 148 7.56 -21.62 -16.83
C ALA A 148 8.03 -22.37 -15.57
N ILE A 149 8.83 -23.43 -15.73
CA ILE A 149 9.40 -24.19 -14.61
C ILE A 149 10.39 -23.35 -13.82
N VAL A 150 11.30 -22.64 -14.49
CA VAL A 150 12.30 -21.77 -13.85
C VAL A 150 11.62 -20.65 -13.08
N ALA A 151 10.60 -20.00 -13.64
CA ALA A 151 9.81 -18.99 -12.94
C ALA A 151 9.14 -19.55 -11.67
N ALA A 152 8.55 -20.74 -11.76
CA ALA A 152 7.92 -21.40 -10.61
C ALA A 152 8.94 -21.76 -9.53
N VAL A 153 10.09 -22.35 -9.90
CA VAL A 153 11.17 -22.71 -8.97
C VAL A 153 11.75 -21.47 -8.31
N ALA A 154 12.01 -20.40 -9.06
CA ALA A 154 12.56 -19.15 -8.53
C ALA A 154 11.59 -18.50 -7.53
N LEU A 155 10.29 -18.43 -7.86
CA LEU A 155 9.28 -17.86 -6.98
C LEU A 155 9.06 -18.72 -5.72
N ALA A 156 9.06 -20.05 -5.87
CA ALA A 156 8.98 -21.00 -4.76
C ALA A 156 10.18 -20.88 -3.81
N ALA A 157 11.40 -20.82 -4.36
CA ALA A 157 12.63 -20.64 -3.59
C ALA A 157 12.63 -19.30 -2.84
N TRP A 158 12.18 -18.23 -3.49
CA TRP A 158 12.03 -16.92 -2.86
C TRP A 158 11.04 -16.95 -1.70
N LEU A 159 9.89 -17.61 -1.87
CA LEU A 159 8.87 -17.75 -0.85
C LEU A 159 9.37 -18.56 0.37
N LEU A 160 10.12 -19.64 0.12
CA LEU A 160 10.77 -20.43 1.18
C LEU A 160 11.85 -19.62 1.94
N TYR A 161 12.68 -18.87 1.21
CA TYR A 161 13.66 -17.96 1.80
C TYR A 161 12.97 -16.94 2.72
N ARG A 162 11.89 -16.32 2.23
CA ARG A 162 11.09 -15.36 2.98
C ARG A 162 10.42 -15.95 4.21
N TRP A 163 9.91 -17.16 4.11
CA TRP A 163 9.33 -17.86 5.25
C TRP A 163 10.36 -18.03 6.37
N ARG A 164 11.57 -18.51 6.05
CA ARG A 164 12.67 -18.72 7.02
C ARG A 164 13.25 -17.45 7.61
N THR A 165 13.30 -16.37 6.85
CA THR A 165 14.03 -15.14 7.26
C THR A 165 13.14 -14.06 7.85
N VAL A 166 11.87 -13.99 7.41
CA VAL A 166 10.96 -12.90 7.79
C VAL A 166 9.72 -13.45 8.51
N ILE A 167 8.96 -14.33 7.87
CA ILE A 167 7.61 -14.71 8.35
C ILE A 167 7.69 -15.53 9.63
N SER A 168 8.58 -16.53 9.71
CA SER A 168 8.75 -17.37 10.91
C SER A 168 9.34 -16.64 12.12
N ARG A 169 9.79 -15.40 11.97
CA ARG A 169 10.47 -14.61 13.01
C ARG A 169 9.67 -13.39 13.47
N GLN A 170 8.52 -13.10 12.87
CA GLN A 170 7.70 -11.94 13.22
C GLN A 170 6.93 -12.16 14.52
N GLY A 171 6.72 -11.11 15.32
CA GLY A 171 6.14 -11.20 16.67
C GLY A 171 4.60 -11.15 16.74
N ASP A 172 3.89 -11.52 15.68
CA ASP A 172 2.43 -11.34 15.58
C ASP A 172 1.67 -12.54 16.16
N ALA A 173 1.72 -12.71 17.49
CA ALA A 173 0.86 -13.65 18.19
C ALA A 173 -0.55 -13.05 18.37
N GLU A 174 -1.59 -13.64 17.78
CA GLU A 174 -2.95 -13.39 18.26
C GLU A 174 -3.11 -14.00 19.67
N PRO A 175 -3.87 -13.37 20.59
CA PRO A 175 -4.16 -13.95 21.89
C PRO A 175 -4.92 -15.29 21.71
N GLY A 176 -4.23 -16.41 21.92
CA GLY A 176 -4.79 -17.77 21.80
C GLY A 176 -4.10 -18.72 20.82
N ASP A 177 -3.20 -18.23 19.96
CA ASP A 177 -2.54 -19.04 18.90
C ASP A 177 -1.08 -19.43 19.23
N THR A 178 -0.66 -19.26 20.48
CA THR A 178 0.68 -19.58 20.98
C THR A 178 0.72 -20.98 21.59
N HIS A 179 1.39 -21.92 20.92
CA HIS A 179 1.77 -23.21 21.53
C HIS A 179 2.91 -22.96 22.53
N PRO A 180 3.02 -23.72 23.65
CA PRO A 180 4.09 -23.59 24.65
C PRO A 180 5.54 -23.60 24.10
N ASP A 181 5.77 -24.11 22.88
CA ASP A 181 7.10 -24.15 22.24
C ASP A 181 7.41 -22.90 21.38
N GLY A 182 6.52 -21.89 21.35
CA GLY A 182 6.76 -20.61 20.66
C GLY A 182 6.58 -20.64 19.13
N THR A 183 6.05 -21.73 18.55
CA THR A 183 5.88 -21.88 17.10
C THR A 183 4.48 -21.49 16.61
N HIS A 184 4.41 -20.57 15.64
CA HIS A 184 3.18 -20.07 15.00
C HIS A 184 2.71 -20.99 13.86
N HIS A 185 1.74 -21.89 14.11
CA HIS A 185 1.30 -22.89 13.12
C HIS A 185 0.41 -22.33 11.98
N GLY A 186 -0.26 -21.19 12.20
CA GLY A 186 -1.14 -20.57 11.20
C GLY A 186 -0.41 -20.01 9.97
N ASP A 187 0.79 -19.46 10.18
CA ASP A 187 1.59 -18.82 9.13
C ASP A 187 2.20 -19.83 8.16
N ALA A 188 2.60 -21.00 8.66
CA ALA A 188 3.18 -22.06 7.85
C ALA A 188 2.17 -22.61 6.83
N ARG A 189 0.94 -22.90 7.25
CA ARG A 189 -0.10 -23.48 6.36
C ARG A 189 -0.33 -22.63 5.13
N ARG A 190 -0.49 -21.32 5.30
CA ARG A 190 -0.73 -20.38 4.19
C ARG A 190 0.46 -20.34 3.23
N VAL A 191 1.68 -20.20 3.76
CA VAL A 191 2.92 -20.23 2.97
C VAL A 191 2.99 -21.49 2.11
N PHE A 192 2.72 -22.66 2.69
CA PHE A 192 2.74 -23.93 1.95
C PHE A 192 1.58 -24.07 0.94
N THR A 193 0.40 -23.48 1.20
CA THR A 193 -0.67 -23.38 0.20
C THR A 193 -0.22 -22.58 -1.02
N HIS A 194 0.40 -21.42 -0.83
CA HIS A 194 0.95 -20.61 -1.92
C HIS A 194 2.07 -21.35 -2.66
N LEU A 195 2.95 -22.05 -1.92
CA LEU A 195 4.02 -22.86 -2.51
C LEU A 195 3.47 -23.97 -3.42
N GLY A 196 2.49 -24.74 -2.92
CA GLY A 196 1.83 -25.79 -3.69
C GLY A 196 1.13 -25.23 -4.93
N LEU A 197 0.49 -24.06 -4.81
CA LEU A 197 -0.14 -23.39 -5.93
C LEU A 197 0.87 -22.93 -6.99
N ILE A 198 2.01 -22.37 -6.59
CA ILE A 198 3.08 -21.96 -7.52
C ILE A 198 3.61 -23.17 -8.31
N VAL A 199 3.89 -24.28 -7.61
CA VAL A 199 4.40 -25.50 -8.25
C VAL A 199 3.34 -26.09 -9.17
N GLY A 200 2.11 -26.26 -8.70
CA GLY A 200 1.01 -26.81 -9.48
C GLY A 200 0.67 -25.97 -10.72
N ALA A 201 0.55 -24.64 -10.56
CA ALA A 201 0.30 -23.74 -11.67
C ALA A 201 1.47 -23.69 -12.65
N GLY A 202 2.72 -23.70 -12.17
CA GLY A 202 3.91 -23.73 -13.03
C GLY A 202 3.97 -24.98 -13.91
N VAL A 203 3.71 -26.16 -13.33
CA VAL A 203 3.62 -27.42 -14.06
C VAL A 203 2.46 -27.39 -15.05
N ALA A 204 1.28 -26.92 -14.63
CA ALA A 204 0.12 -26.81 -15.50
C ALA A 204 0.38 -25.90 -16.71
N ILE A 205 0.93 -24.71 -16.49
CA ILE A 205 1.29 -23.74 -17.55
C ILE A 205 2.32 -24.34 -18.51
N ALA A 206 3.36 -25.00 -17.99
CA ALA A 206 4.38 -25.66 -18.81
C ALA A 206 3.81 -26.82 -19.64
N TRP A 207 2.80 -27.52 -19.13
CA TRP A 207 2.19 -28.68 -19.78
C TRP A 207 1.15 -28.28 -20.83
N THR A 208 0.18 -27.45 -20.46
CA THR A 208 -0.99 -27.13 -21.30
C THR A 208 -0.67 -26.16 -22.42
N ARG A 209 0.34 -25.30 -22.22
CA ARG A 209 0.74 -24.23 -23.15
C ARG A 209 -0.48 -23.43 -23.63
N PRO A 210 -1.14 -22.68 -22.74
CA PRO A 210 -2.43 -22.06 -23.02
C PRO A 210 -2.50 -21.24 -24.31
N ALA A 211 -1.44 -20.49 -24.65
CA ALA A 211 -1.36 -19.69 -25.87
C ALA A 211 -1.22 -20.50 -27.17
N GLN A 212 -1.05 -21.82 -27.09
CA GLN A 212 -1.04 -22.73 -28.24
C GLN A 212 -2.41 -23.38 -28.48
N LEU A 213 -3.39 -23.16 -27.59
CA LEU A 213 -4.74 -23.71 -27.74
C LEU A 213 -5.52 -22.93 -28.80
N ALA A 214 -6.09 -23.65 -29.78
CA ALA A 214 -7.00 -23.07 -30.75
C ALA A 214 -8.37 -22.84 -30.10
N TYR A 215 -8.78 -21.58 -29.97
CA TYR A 215 -10.04 -21.20 -29.33
C TYR A 215 -10.54 -19.84 -29.82
N GLY A 216 -11.68 -19.83 -30.52
CA GLY A 216 -12.30 -18.62 -31.05
C GLY A 216 -13.34 -17.96 -30.14
N GLY A 217 -13.65 -18.55 -28.98
CA GLY A 217 -14.64 -18.00 -28.04
C GLY A 217 -14.12 -16.86 -27.16
N TRP A 218 -12.89 -16.42 -27.37
CA TRP A 218 -12.26 -15.29 -26.70
C TRP A 218 -11.67 -14.38 -27.78
N PRO A 219 -11.90 -13.05 -27.74
CA PRO A 219 -11.27 -12.14 -28.69
C PRO A 219 -9.78 -12.45 -28.72
N SER A 220 -9.21 -12.76 -29.88
CA SER A 220 -7.79 -13.12 -30.02
C SER A 220 -7.28 -12.65 -31.37
N VAL A 221 -5.98 -12.32 -31.47
CA VAL A 221 -5.38 -11.90 -32.75
C VAL A 221 -5.12 -13.16 -33.60
N PRO A 222 -5.63 -13.24 -34.85
CA PRO A 222 -5.39 -14.40 -35.71
C PRO A 222 -3.90 -14.60 -35.99
N THR A 223 -3.39 -15.81 -35.72
CA THR A 223 -1.97 -16.13 -35.96
C THR A 223 -1.79 -16.66 -37.39
N PRO A 224 -0.91 -16.10 -38.23
CA PRO A 224 -0.61 -16.64 -39.56
C PRO A 224 0.08 -18.00 -39.46
N MET A 225 -0.35 -18.98 -40.26
CA MET A 225 0.36 -20.25 -40.43
C MET A 225 1.56 -20.10 -41.37
N SER A 226 2.52 -21.04 -41.37
CA SER A 226 3.65 -21.01 -42.31
C SER A 226 3.14 -21.06 -43.75
N ALA A 227 3.56 -20.11 -44.58
CA ALA A 227 3.12 -20.01 -45.98
C ALA A 227 3.57 -21.22 -46.81
N SER A 228 2.65 -21.84 -47.56
CA SER A 228 2.99 -22.55 -48.79
C SER A 228 3.04 -21.52 -49.93
N ALA A 229 3.87 -21.77 -50.95
CA ALA A 229 4.26 -20.80 -51.97
C ALA A 229 3.15 -20.32 -52.94
N SER A 230 1.87 -20.60 -52.68
CA SER A 230 0.76 -20.15 -53.53
C SER A 230 -0.60 -20.24 -52.83
N GLY A 231 -0.99 -19.19 -52.10
CA GLY A 231 -2.35 -19.02 -51.56
C GLY A 231 -2.43 -18.02 -50.40
N PRO A 232 -3.65 -17.54 -50.03
CA PRO A 232 -3.83 -16.77 -48.79
C PRO A 232 -3.40 -17.62 -47.59
N VAL A 233 -2.57 -17.03 -46.71
CA VAL A 233 -2.02 -17.72 -45.55
C VAL A 233 -3.16 -18.06 -44.58
N PRO A 234 -3.42 -19.34 -44.27
CA PRO A 234 -4.45 -19.70 -43.31
C PRO A 234 -4.08 -19.15 -41.93
N THR A 235 -5.06 -18.62 -41.21
CA THR A 235 -4.90 -18.10 -39.85
C THR A 235 -5.55 -19.04 -38.84
N VAL A 236 -4.97 -19.13 -37.65
CA VAL A 236 -5.55 -19.86 -36.51
C VAL A 236 -5.76 -18.88 -35.36
N GLU A 237 -6.97 -18.84 -34.83
CA GLU A 237 -7.29 -18.11 -33.61
C GLU A 237 -6.75 -18.88 -32.41
N ARG A 238 -5.68 -18.35 -31.80
CA ARG A 238 -5.06 -18.90 -30.60
C ARG A 238 -5.48 -18.10 -29.38
N LEU A 239 -5.66 -18.78 -28.25
CA LEU A 239 -6.09 -18.15 -27.01
C LEU A 239 -5.08 -17.10 -26.51
N ASP A 240 -5.52 -15.86 -26.32
CA ASP A 240 -4.77 -14.86 -25.53
C ASP A 240 -4.90 -15.16 -24.02
N ALA A 241 -4.11 -16.13 -23.59
CA ALA A 241 -4.21 -16.72 -22.25
C ALA A 241 -3.93 -15.71 -21.14
N MET A 242 -2.97 -14.80 -21.34
CA MET A 242 -2.66 -13.79 -20.34
C MET A 242 -3.78 -12.75 -20.25
N ALA A 243 -4.30 -12.23 -21.36
CA ALA A 243 -5.42 -11.27 -21.30
C ALA A 243 -6.67 -11.90 -20.68
N LEU A 244 -6.98 -13.16 -21.01
CA LEU A 244 -8.06 -13.92 -20.36
C LEU A 244 -7.81 -14.04 -18.85
N TRP A 245 -6.61 -14.42 -18.43
CA TRP A 245 -6.27 -14.53 -17.02
C TRP A 245 -6.46 -13.20 -16.28
N ILE A 246 -6.05 -12.08 -16.88
CA ILE A 246 -6.22 -10.74 -16.29
C ILE A 246 -7.71 -10.40 -16.14
N ALA A 247 -8.54 -10.74 -17.14
CA ALA A 247 -9.97 -10.53 -17.05
C ALA A 247 -10.61 -11.37 -15.93
N LEU A 248 -10.25 -12.65 -15.83
CA LEU A 248 -10.73 -13.57 -14.80
C LEU A 248 -10.25 -13.16 -13.39
N SER A 249 -8.99 -12.78 -13.24
CA SER A 249 -8.42 -12.34 -11.97
C SER A 249 -9.07 -11.05 -11.47
N THR A 250 -9.27 -10.08 -12.37
CA THR A 250 -9.94 -8.82 -12.09
C THR A 250 -11.42 -9.05 -11.76
N GLY A 251 -12.12 -9.88 -12.54
CA GLY A 251 -13.50 -10.28 -12.28
C GLY A 251 -13.66 -10.96 -10.91
N GLY A 252 -12.73 -11.85 -10.53
CA GLY A 252 -12.71 -12.49 -9.21
C GLY A 252 -12.56 -11.49 -8.07
N ALA A 253 -11.67 -10.50 -8.20
CA ALA A 253 -11.51 -9.44 -7.20
C ALA A 253 -12.72 -8.50 -7.11
N VAL A 254 -13.31 -8.15 -8.25
CA VAL A 254 -14.54 -7.33 -8.31
C VAL A 254 -15.71 -8.07 -7.68
N LEU A 255 -15.88 -9.37 -7.96
CA LEU A 255 -16.90 -10.20 -7.33
C LEU A 255 -16.70 -10.26 -5.81
N ALA A 256 -15.48 -10.51 -5.35
CA ALA A 256 -15.16 -10.52 -3.92
C ALA A 256 -15.51 -9.17 -3.25
N ALA A 257 -15.18 -8.05 -3.89
CA ALA A 257 -15.53 -6.72 -3.40
C ALA A 257 -17.06 -6.47 -3.41
N ALA A 258 -17.75 -6.90 -4.47
CA ALA A 258 -19.21 -6.79 -4.58
C ALA A 258 -19.92 -7.57 -3.47
N LEU A 259 -19.48 -8.79 -3.15
CA LEU A 259 -20.03 -9.58 -2.06
C LEU A 259 -19.89 -8.88 -0.69
N LEU A 260 -18.75 -8.24 -0.44
CA LEU A 260 -18.52 -7.47 0.80
C LEU A 260 -19.42 -6.23 0.87
N VAL A 261 -19.62 -5.53 -0.26
CA VAL A 261 -20.53 -4.37 -0.35
C VAL A 261 -21.99 -4.81 -0.20
N VAL A 262 -22.41 -5.91 -0.82
CA VAL A 262 -23.76 -6.48 -0.65
C VAL A 262 -24.02 -6.83 0.81
N ARG A 263 -23.05 -7.46 1.48
CA ARG A 263 -23.15 -7.77 2.92
C ARG A 263 -23.28 -6.50 3.79
N TYR A 264 -22.59 -5.43 3.43
CA TYR A 264 -22.72 -4.14 4.10
C TYR A 264 -24.15 -3.60 3.96
N TRP A 265 -24.71 -3.59 2.75
CA TRP A 265 -26.06 -3.07 2.49
C TRP A 265 -27.19 -3.94 3.04
N ALA A 266 -27.00 -5.26 3.06
CA ALA A 266 -27.91 -6.23 3.67
C ALA A 266 -27.96 -6.11 5.21
N GLY A 267 -27.01 -5.40 5.83
CA GLY A 267 -27.03 -5.12 7.27
C GLY A 267 -28.04 -4.03 7.65
N ARG A 268 -28.65 -4.19 8.84
CA ARG A 268 -29.42 -3.13 9.49
C ARG A 268 -28.56 -1.86 9.65
N PRO A 269 -29.14 -0.65 9.59
CA PRO A 269 -28.38 0.60 9.68
C PRO A 269 -27.40 0.68 10.86
N GLU A 270 -27.80 0.19 12.03
CA GLU A 270 -26.97 0.14 13.26
C GLU A 270 -25.74 -0.77 13.14
N ALA A 271 -25.81 -1.82 12.30
CA ALA A 271 -24.72 -2.76 12.10
C ALA A 271 -23.74 -2.32 11.00
N ARG A 272 -24.10 -1.31 10.18
CA ARG A 272 -23.28 -0.85 9.05
C ARG A 272 -21.92 -0.27 9.46
N PRO A 273 -21.78 0.54 10.54
CA PRO A 273 -20.48 1.03 10.98
C PRO A 273 -19.47 -0.09 11.26
N ASN A 274 -19.92 -1.21 11.85
CA ASN A 274 -19.06 -2.36 12.14
C ASN A 274 -18.68 -3.17 10.89
N ARG A 275 -19.44 -3.06 9.80
CA ARG A 275 -19.18 -3.74 8.51
C ARG A 275 -18.50 -2.86 7.46
N ALA A 276 -18.47 -1.54 7.69
CA ALA A 276 -17.81 -0.58 6.80
C ALA A 276 -16.34 -0.92 6.49
N PRO A 277 -15.52 -1.39 7.47
CA PRO A 277 -14.15 -1.82 7.19
C PRO A 277 -14.10 -2.99 6.19
N GLU A 278 -14.98 -3.99 6.35
CA GLU A 278 -15.02 -5.16 5.47
C GLU A 278 -15.33 -4.75 4.01
N ALA A 279 -16.27 -3.83 3.82
CA ALA A 279 -16.59 -3.30 2.48
C ALA A 279 -15.45 -2.44 1.91
N ALA A 280 -14.77 -1.65 2.75
CA ALA A 280 -13.59 -0.89 2.33
C ALA A 280 -12.40 -1.78 1.96
N ALA A 281 -12.27 -2.97 2.59
CA ALA A 281 -11.28 -3.97 2.22
C ALA A 281 -11.43 -4.41 0.75
N GLY A 282 -12.68 -4.48 0.25
CA GLY A 282 -12.97 -4.78 -1.16
C GLY A 282 -12.28 -3.82 -2.15
N VAL A 283 -12.13 -2.54 -1.79
CA VAL A 283 -11.36 -1.57 -2.60
C VAL A 283 -9.90 -2.01 -2.71
N LEU A 284 -9.30 -2.42 -1.59
CA LEU A 284 -7.90 -2.86 -1.55
C LEU A 284 -7.69 -4.15 -2.34
N LEU A 285 -8.66 -5.07 -2.33
CA LEU A 285 -8.61 -6.31 -3.13
C LEU A 285 -8.58 -6.01 -4.64
N VAL A 286 -9.48 -5.15 -5.11
CA VAL A 286 -9.52 -4.73 -6.53
C VAL A 286 -8.27 -3.94 -6.90
N ALA A 287 -7.86 -2.99 -6.05
CA ALA A 287 -6.67 -2.18 -6.28
C ALA A 287 -5.40 -3.03 -6.34
N ALA A 288 -5.28 -4.07 -5.51
CA ALA A 288 -4.13 -4.97 -5.53
C ALA A 288 -3.98 -5.69 -6.87
N VAL A 289 -5.06 -6.26 -7.40
CA VAL A 289 -5.05 -6.98 -8.70
C VAL A 289 -4.74 -6.03 -9.85
N LEU A 290 -5.43 -4.88 -9.91
CA LEU A 290 -5.19 -3.88 -10.94
C LEU A 290 -3.76 -3.33 -10.90
N LEU A 291 -3.25 -3.06 -9.70
CA LEU A 291 -1.90 -2.53 -9.52
C LEU A 291 -0.84 -3.56 -9.95
N LEU A 292 -0.98 -4.83 -9.56
CA LEU A 292 -0.06 -5.89 -9.99
C LEU A 292 0.00 -5.92 -11.51
N HIS A 293 -1.15 -6.12 -12.18
CA HIS A 293 -1.20 -6.24 -13.63
C HIS A 293 -0.71 -4.98 -14.36
N SER A 294 -1.08 -3.79 -13.89
CA SER A 294 -0.65 -2.54 -14.53
C SER A 294 0.85 -2.31 -14.41
N VAL A 295 1.42 -2.51 -13.21
CA VAL A 295 2.85 -2.28 -12.97
C VAL A 295 3.69 -3.29 -13.73
N THR A 296 3.35 -4.58 -13.69
CA THR A 296 4.12 -5.60 -14.40
C THR A 296 3.96 -5.51 -15.91
N SER A 297 2.79 -5.11 -16.41
CA SER A 297 2.62 -4.84 -17.84
C SER A 297 3.50 -3.68 -18.29
N LEU A 298 3.56 -2.61 -17.51
CA LEU A 298 4.43 -1.47 -17.80
C LEU A 298 5.91 -1.88 -17.76
N LEU A 299 6.30 -2.72 -16.80
CA LEU A 299 7.66 -3.30 -16.75
C LEU A 299 7.97 -4.17 -17.97
N ARG A 300 7.03 -5.02 -18.41
CA ARG A 300 7.17 -5.83 -19.62
C ARG A 300 7.36 -4.94 -20.84
N MET A 301 6.54 -3.91 -20.99
CA MET A 301 6.62 -2.95 -22.10
C MET A 301 7.97 -2.21 -22.14
N VAL A 302 8.47 -1.74 -20.99
CA VAL A 302 9.79 -1.12 -20.90
C VAL A 302 10.91 -2.12 -21.24
N LEU A 303 10.81 -3.34 -20.73
CA LEU A 303 11.76 -4.42 -21.02
C LEU A 303 11.81 -4.73 -22.52
N ASP A 304 10.65 -4.89 -23.17
CA ASP A 304 10.54 -5.19 -24.60
C ASP A 304 11.19 -4.10 -25.45
N ASN A 305 10.92 -2.83 -25.13
CA ASN A 305 11.51 -1.68 -25.82
C ASN A 305 13.04 -1.60 -25.66
N ILE A 306 13.56 -1.87 -24.45
CA ILE A 306 15.01 -1.90 -24.20
C ILE A 306 15.67 -3.03 -24.99
N LEU A 307 15.08 -4.23 -24.99
CA LEU A 307 15.62 -5.38 -25.71
C LEU A 307 15.58 -5.17 -27.23
N ALA A 308 14.50 -4.59 -27.75
CA ALA A 308 14.39 -4.22 -29.17
C ALA A 308 15.47 -3.20 -29.57
N TYR A 309 15.72 -2.20 -28.73
CA TYR A 309 16.77 -1.21 -28.97
C TYR A 309 18.17 -1.85 -28.95
N ILE A 310 18.48 -2.67 -27.94
CA ILE A 310 19.77 -3.36 -27.80
C ILE A 310 20.02 -4.30 -28.99
N THR A 311 19.06 -5.16 -29.33
CA THR A 311 19.20 -6.09 -30.46
C THR A 311 19.34 -5.35 -31.80
N GLY A 312 18.64 -4.22 -31.94
CA GLY A 312 18.77 -3.31 -33.07
C GLY A 312 20.18 -2.74 -33.24
N LEU A 313 20.82 -2.30 -32.14
CA LEU A 313 22.18 -1.75 -32.13
C LEU A 313 23.26 -2.76 -32.53
N PHE A 314 23.13 -4.01 -32.11
CA PHE A 314 24.13 -5.05 -32.35
C PHE A 314 24.01 -5.72 -33.73
N GLY A 315 23.26 -5.16 -34.66
CA GLY A 315 23.20 -5.67 -36.05
C GLY A 315 22.58 -7.05 -36.18
N ALA A 316 21.92 -7.58 -35.13
CA ALA A 316 20.98 -8.70 -35.27
C ALA A 316 19.79 -8.34 -36.19
N SER A 317 19.71 -7.07 -36.61
CA SER A 317 18.96 -6.49 -37.72
C SER A 317 19.43 -6.92 -39.11
N GLY A 318 20.45 -7.78 -39.25
CA GLY A 318 20.91 -8.41 -40.50
C GLY A 318 19.95 -9.45 -41.12
N ALA A 319 18.66 -9.39 -40.77
CA ALA A 319 17.56 -10.00 -41.52
C ALA A 319 16.43 -8.98 -41.62
N GLY A 320 16.72 -7.84 -42.26
CA GLY A 320 15.76 -6.83 -42.72
C GLY A 320 14.85 -7.36 -43.84
N GLY A 321 14.23 -8.51 -43.62
CA GLY A 321 13.22 -9.11 -44.48
C GLY A 321 12.09 -9.61 -43.60
N SER A 322 10.95 -8.95 -43.71
CA SER A 322 9.61 -9.49 -43.44
C SER A 322 9.53 -10.97 -43.81
N THR A 323 9.85 -11.86 -42.87
CA THR A 323 9.57 -13.28 -43.01
C THR A 323 8.41 -13.56 -42.05
N PRO A 324 7.17 -13.63 -42.55
CA PRO A 324 6.03 -14.03 -41.73
C PRO A 324 6.29 -15.45 -41.24
N GLY A 325 6.50 -15.63 -39.94
CA GLY A 325 6.80 -16.93 -39.35
C GLY A 325 7.94 -16.99 -38.34
N ARG A 326 8.33 -15.88 -37.68
CA ARG A 326 9.20 -15.99 -36.49
C ARG A 326 8.51 -16.91 -35.46
N ASN A 327 9.17 -18.03 -35.16
CA ASN A 327 8.70 -19.18 -34.39
C ASN A 327 7.83 -18.82 -33.16
N THR A 328 6.51 -18.98 -33.27
CA THR A 328 5.57 -18.95 -32.12
C THR A 328 5.66 -20.22 -31.26
N SER A 329 6.66 -21.07 -31.50
CA SER A 329 6.78 -22.39 -30.87
C SER A 329 7.11 -22.32 -29.38
N HIS A 330 7.72 -21.22 -28.91
CA HIS A 330 8.02 -20.98 -27.49
C HIS A 330 6.89 -20.32 -26.69
N ALA A 331 5.84 -19.81 -27.35
CA ALA A 331 4.75 -19.11 -26.70
C ALA A 331 3.91 -20.05 -25.81
N ILE A 332 3.64 -19.63 -24.58
CA ILE A 332 2.89 -20.30 -23.52
C ILE A 332 1.78 -19.40 -22.99
N LEU A 333 2.09 -18.15 -22.60
CA LEU A 333 1.09 -17.20 -22.09
C LEU A 333 0.95 -15.97 -22.99
N LEU A 334 2.04 -15.51 -23.60
CA LEU A 334 1.99 -14.44 -24.60
C LEU A 334 1.33 -14.93 -25.90
N ALA A 335 0.30 -14.22 -26.34
CA ALA A 335 -0.28 -14.39 -27.67
C ALA A 335 0.70 -13.97 -28.78
N TYR A 336 0.38 -14.33 -30.03
CA TYR A 336 1.07 -13.79 -31.20
C TYR A 336 0.91 -12.27 -31.27
N ASP A 337 2.00 -11.57 -31.58
CA ASP A 337 2.14 -10.11 -31.50
C ASP A 337 3.12 -9.70 -32.60
N SER A 338 2.70 -8.83 -33.53
CA SER A 338 3.52 -8.46 -34.68
C SER A 338 4.50 -7.34 -34.30
N THR A 339 5.81 -7.57 -34.44
CA THR A 339 6.84 -6.56 -34.10
C THR A 339 6.84 -5.36 -35.04
N ALA A 340 6.05 -5.39 -36.12
CA ALA A 340 5.93 -4.33 -37.10
C ALA A 340 4.85 -3.30 -36.73
N GLU A 341 3.91 -3.64 -35.84
CA GLU A 341 2.79 -2.78 -35.46
C GLU A 341 2.91 -2.42 -33.97
N ALA A 342 3.40 -1.21 -33.70
CA ALA A 342 3.47 -0.69 -32.34
C ALA A 342 2.04 -0.56 -31.76
N GLY A 343 1.68 -1.42 -30.79
CA GLY A 343 0.38 -1.42 -30.12
C GLY A 343 -0.48 -2.68 -30.28
N ASP A 344 0.06 -3.76 -30.86
CA ASP A 344 -0.68 -4.99 -31.16
C ASP A 344 -0.89 -5.88 -29.91
N SER A 345 0.02 -5.82 -28.93
CA SER A 345 -0.15 -6.51 -27.64
C SER A 345 -1.17 -5.81 -26.74
N ARG A 346 -2.36 -6.41 -26.61
CA ARG A 346 -3.42 -5.98 -25.68
C ARG A 346 -2.97 -5.86 -24.23
N LEU A 347 -1.89 -6.55 -23.86
CA LEU A 347 -1.31 -6.42 -22.52
C LEU A 347 -0.90 -4.97 -22.25
N ASP A 348 -0.40 -4.26 -23.27
CA ASP A 348 0.10 -2.89 -23.12
C ASP A 348 -1.02 -1.86 -22.90
N LEU A 349 -2.28 -2.26 -23.11
CA LEU A 349 -3.46 -1.45 -22.83
C LEU A 349 -3.93 -1.51 -21.36
N PHE A 350 -3.45 -2.47 -20.55
CA PHE A 350 -3.92 -2.60 -19.17
C PHE A 350 -3.68 -1.38 -18.28
N PRO A 351 -2.52 -0.68 -18.35
CA PRO A 351 -2.33 0.56 -17.61
C PRO A 351 -3.40 1.62 -17.94
N PHE A 352 -3.88 1.66 -19.19
CA PHE A 352 -4.96 2.56 -19.61
C PHE A 352 -6.31 2.15 -19.01
N LEU A 353 -6.62 0.85 -19.00
CA LEU A 353 -7.83 0.34 -18.35
C LEU A 353 -7.84 0.68 -16.84
N ALA A 354 -6.70 0.56 -16.17
CA ALA A 354 -6.57 0.97 -14.78
C ALA A 354 -6.80 2.48 -14.58
N LEU A 355 -6.37 3.33 -15.53
CA LEU A 355 -6.66 4.77 -15.50
C LEU A 355 -8.15 5.06 -15.65
N ILE A 356 -8.86 4.33 -16.52
CA ILE A 356 -10.34 4.40 -16.61
C ILE A 356 -10.97 4.09 -15.26
N VAL A 357 -10.50 3.05 -14.57
CA VAL A 357 -11.00 2.69 -13.23
C VAL A 357 -10.74 3.82 -12.22
N VAL A 358 -9.55 4.42 -12.22
CA VAL A 358 -9.23 5.57 -11.34
C VAL A 358 -10.14 6.76 -11.63
N ALA A 359 -10.36 7.09 -12.91
CA ALA A 359 -11.26 8.16 -13.33
C ALA A 359 -12.71 7.86 -12.92
N ALA A 360 -13.16 6.61 -13.08
CA ALA A 360 -14.49 6.16 -12.66
C ALA A 360 -14.68 6.28 -11.15
N VAL A 361 -13.67 5.93 -10.33
CA VAL A 361 -13.70 6.11 -8.88
C VAL A 361 -13.79 7.59 -8.52
N ALA A 362 -13.03 8.46 -9.19
CA ALA A 362 -13.08 9.90 -8.94
C ALA A 362 -14.45 10.50 -9.29
N LEU A 363 -15.01 10.13 -10.44
CA LEU A 363 -16.34 10.56 -10.87
C LEU A 363 -17.43 10.04 -9.92
N ALA A 364 -17.39 8.76 -9.57
CA ALA A 364 -18.30 8.17 -8.61
C ALA A 364 -18.21 8.83 -7.23
N ALA A 365 -17.00 9.14 -6.76
CA ALA A 365 -16.79 9.89 -5.52
C ALA A 365 -17.44 11.28 -5.60
N ALA A 366 -17.26 12.01 -6.70
CA ALA A 366 -17.89 13.30 -6.91
C ALA A 366 -19.44 13.21 -6.87
N VAL A 367 -20.02 12.23 -7.57
CA VAL A 367 -21.48 12.00 -7.59
C VAL A 367 -22.01 11.64 -6.20
N VAL A 368 -21.36 10.72 -5.49
CA VAL A 368 -21.79 10.33 -4.14
C VAL A 368 -21.65 11.50 -3.17
N LEU A 369 -20.58 12.28 -3.27
CA LEU A 369 -20.37 13.46 -2.43
C LEU A 369 -21.39 14.56 -2.71
N SER A 370 -21.77 14.81 -3.98
CA SER A 370 -22.80 15.79 -4.32
C SER A 370 -24.19 15.39 -3.79
N LEU A 371 -24.48 14.09 -3.75
CA LEU A 371 -25.73 13.56 -3.19
C LEU A 371 -25.73 13.51 -1.65
N THR A 372 -24.55 13.48 -1.02
CA THR A 372 -24.41 13.42 0.43
C THR A 372 -24.54 14.81 1.05
N ARG A 373 -25.77 15.16 1.48
CA ARG A 373 -26.14 16.49 2.02
C ARG A 373 -25.24 17.01 3.15
N THR A 374 -24.56 16.14 3.91
CA THR A 374 -23.73 16.52 5.06
C THR A 374 -22.30 16.91 4.72
N LEU A 375 -21.76 16.44 3.59
CA LEU A 375 -20.36 16.67 3.18
C LEU A 375 -20.27 17.57 1.96
N GLY A 376 -21.10 17.31 0.94
CA GLY A 376 -21.05 18.00 -0.34
C GLY A 376 -19.71 17.83 -1.08
N LEU A 377 -19.62 18.48 -2.25
CA LEU A 377 -18.36 18.59 -3.00
C LEU A 377 -17.34 19.46 -2.27
N SER A 378 -16.07 19.32 -2.63
CA SER A 378 -15.00 20.16 -2.09
C SER A 378 -15.33 21.64 -2.32
N PRO A 379 -15.19 22.50 -1.29
CA PRO A 379 -15.35 23.94 -1.46
C PRO A 379 -14.12 24.51 -2.17
N LEU A 380 -14.08 24.40 -3.51
CA LEU A 380 -12.97 24.84 -4.36
C LEU A 380 -12.61 26.31 -4.11
N TRP A 381 -13.63 27.15 -3.93
CA TRP A 381 -13.51 28.59 -3.66
C TRP A 381 -13.54 28.94 -2.16
N GLY A 382 -13.49 27.94 -1.28
CA GLY A 382 -13.48 28.14 0.16
C GLY A 382 -12.11 28.57 0.70
N THR A 383 -12.11 29.26 1.84
CA THR A 383 -10.87 29.61 2.54
C THR A 383 -10.04 28.37 2.84
N PRO A 384 -8.70 28.48 2.99
CA PRO A 384 -7.84 27.34 3.31
C PRO A 384 -8.28 26.56 4.57
N VAL A 385 -8.92 27.23 5.52
CA VAL A 385 -9.48 26.64 6.76
C VAL A 385 -10.72 25.79 6.44
N VAL A 386 -11.65 26.32 5.64
CA VAL A 386 -12.88 25.61 5.24
C VAL A 386 -12.54 24.33 4.48
N ARG A 387 -11.57 24.40 3.55
CA ARG A 387 -11.06 23.22 2.83
C ARG A 387 -10.41 22.20 3.75
N ALA A 388 -9.64 22.64 4.75
CA ALA A 388 -9.00 21.76 5.73
C ALA A 388 -10.03 21.02 6.60
N ARG A 389 -11.05 21.73 7.11
CA ARG A 389 -12.17 21.13 7.86
C ARG A 389 -13.01 20.18 7.00
N TRP A 390 -13.22 20.51 5.72
CA TRP A 390 -13.90 19.60 4.79
C TRP A 390 -13.12 18.29 4.62
N LEU A 391 -11.78 18.37 4.46
CA LEU A 391 -10.93 17.18 4.36
C LEU A 391 -10.92 16.34 5.65
N HIS A 392 -10.93 16.99 6.82
CA HIS A 392 -11.10 16.31 8.12
C HIS A 392 -12.43 15.54 8.17
N ARG A 393 -13.54 16.18 7.81
CA ARG A 393 -14.85 15.51 7.78
C ARG A 393 -14.92 14.39 6.74
N LEU A 394 -14.32 14.58 5.57
CA LEU A 394 -14.22 13.55 4.53
C LEU A 394 -13.49 12.32 5.05
N THR A 395 -12.34 12.52 5.72
CA THR A 395 -11.52 11.42 6.26
C THR A 395 -12.27 10.66 7.35
N ARG A 396 -13.00 11.36 8.23
CA ARG A 396 -13.88 10.73 9.24
C ARG A 396 -15.08 9.98 8.61
N GLY A 397 -15.62 10.50 7.50
CA GLY A 397 -16.75 9.90 6.79
C GLY A 397 -16.36 8.74 5.88
N ALA A 398 -15.08 8.60 5.52
CA ALA A 398 -14.57 7.67 4.53
C ALA A 398 -15.09 6.22 4.66
N PRO A 399 -15.12 5.58 5.85
CA PRO A 399 -15.61 4.21 5.97
C PRO A 399 -17.06 4.04 5.49
N THR A 400 -17.90 5.06 5.68
CA THR A 400 -19.32 5.02 5.27
C THR A 400 -19.55 5.46 3.82
N LEU A 401 -18.62 6.25 3.27
CA LEU A 401 -18.66 6.74 1.90
C LEU A 401 -18.18 5.68 0.92
N VAL A 402 -17.11 4.96 1.25
CA VAL A 402 -16.50 3.96 0.37
C VAL A 402 -17.53 2.92 -0.15
N PRO A 403 -18.38 2.31 0.70
CA PRO A 403 -19.40 1.35 0.23
C PRO A 403 -20.50 1.96 -0.65
N ARG A 404 -20.67 3.29 -0.63
CA ARG A 404 -21.59 4.02 -1.52
C ARG A 404 -20.93 4.34 -2.87
N ILE A 405 -19.64 4.65 -2.86
CA ILE A 405 -18.85 4.98 -4.05
C ILE A 405 -18.62 3.74 -4.92
N MET A 406 -18.29 2.61 -4.30
CA MET A 406 -17.93 1.37 -4.99
C MET A 406 -18.91 0.90 -6.09
N PRO A 407 -20.23 0.77 -5.85
CA PRO A 407 -21.15 0.29 -6.89
C PRO A 407 -21.25 1.28 -8.07
N VAL A 408 -21.25 2.59 -7.79
CA VAL A 408 -21.27 3.62 -8.83
C VAL A 408 -19.96 3.59 -9.63
N ALA A 409 -18.82 3.46 -8.95
CA ALA A 409 -17.51 3.34 -9.58
C ALA A 409 -17.42 2.10 -10.48
N GLY A 410 -17.93 0.96 -10.01
CA GLY A 410 -17.98 -0.29 -10.79
C GLY A 410 -18.82 -0.15 -12.07
N LEU A 411 -19.99 0.48 -11.97
CA LEU A 411 -20.85 0.74 -13.13
C LEU A 411 -20.17 1.67 -14.14
N VAL A 412 -19.63 2.80 -13.67
CA VAL A 412 -18.95 3.78 -14.51
C VAL A 412 -17.69 3.20 -15.15
N ALA A 413 -16.90 2.42 -14.40
CA ALA A 413 -15.71 1.77 -14.93
C ALA A 413 -16.07 0.75 -16.01
N THR A 414 -17.09 -0.09 -15.77
CA THR A 414 -17.55 -1.09 -16.75
C THR A 414 -18.03 -0.40 -18.03
N ALA A 415 -18.83 0.66 -17.91
CA ALA A 415 -19.30 1.44 -19.06
C ALA A 415 -18.14 2.12 -19.81
N GLY A 416 -17.18 2.70 -19.09
CA GLY A 416 -16.00 3.35 -19.66
C GLY A 416 -15.09 2.36 -20.40
N ILE A 417 -14.87 1.17 -19.85
CA ILE A 417 -14.11 0.10 -20.49
C ILE A 417 -14.85 -0.41 -21.74
N ALA A 418 -16.15 -0.68 -21.64
CA ALA A 418 -16.95 -1.13 -22.77
C ALA A 418 -16.96 -0.10 -23.91
N ALA A 419 -17.07 1.19 -23.58
CA ALA A 419 -16.97 2.27 -24.55
C ALA A 419 -15.57 2.35 -25.18
N ALA A 420 -14.50 2.21 -24.39
CA ALA A 420 -13.13 2.21 -24.91
C ALA A 420 -12.89 1.05 -25.89
N VAL A 421 -13.38 -0.16 -25.56
CA VAL A 421 -13.30 -1.33 -26.44
C VAL A 421 -14.11 -1.10 -27.71
N ALA A 422 -15.39 -0.70 -27.61
CA ALA A 422 -16.24 -0.48 -28.77
C ALA A 422 -15.74 0.65 -29.70
N LEU A 423 -15.14 1.70 -29.14
CA LEU A 423 -14.54 2.79 -29.92
C LEU A 423 -13.23 2.37 -30.59
N GLY A 424 -12.42 1.57 -29.90
CA GLY A 424 -11.17 1.00 -30.41
C GLY A 424 -11.39 -0.03 -31.52
N GLU A 425 -12.44 -0.84 -31.44
CA GLU A 425 -12.81 -1.83 -32.46
C GLU A 425 -13.66 -1.25 -33.59
N GLY A 426 -14.43 -0.19 -33.32
CA GLY A 426 -15.56 0.20 -34.17
C GLY A 426 -15.39 1.40 -35.10
N ARG A 427 -14.69 2.49 -34.72
CA ARG A 427 -14.82 3.78 -35.46
C ARG A 427 -13.64 4.76 -35.44
N LEU A 428 -12.64 4.60 -34.58
CA LEU A 428 -11.46 5.47 -34.55
C LEU A 428 -10.27 4.70 -35.10
N GLY A 429 -10.02 4.83 -36.40
CA GLY A 429 -8.93 4.14 -37.10
C GLY A 429 -7.53 4.35 -36.48
N GLY A 430 -6.62 3.47 -36.90
CA GLY A 430 -5.22 3.32 -36.47
C GLY A 430 -4.51 4.51 -35.80
N PRO A 431 -4.49 5.74 -36.37
CA PRO A 431 -3.67 6.83 -35.82
C PRO A 431 -4.09 7.35 -34.43
N TRP A 432 -5.37 7.36 -34.06
CA TRP A 432 -5.80 7.88 -32.75
C TRP A 432 -5.57 6.88 -31.61
N LEU A 433 -5.79 5.59 -31.88
CA LEU A 433 -5.42 4.52 -30.97
C LEU A 433 -3.89 4.46 -30.81
N ALA A 434 -3.15 4.55 -31.91
CA ALA A 434 -1.68 4.64 -31.89
C ALA A 434 -1.19 5.88 -31.12
N LEU A 435 -1.82 7.04 -31.26
CA LEU A 435 -1.48 8.25 -30.50
C LEU A 435 -1.81 8.10 -29.01
N ALA A 436 -2.92 7.47 -28.65
CA ALA A 436 -3.27 7.20 -27.26
C ALA A 436 -2.30 6.21 -26.62
N ILE A 437 -1.92 5.15 -27.35
CA ILE A 437 -0.90 4.18 -26.97
C ILE A 437 0.45 4.88 -26.83
N LEU A 438 0.87 5.72 -27.78
CA LEU A 438 2.12 6.48 -27.71
C LEU A 438 2.13 7.46 -26.52
N ALA A 439 1.04 8.18 -26.29
CA ALA A 439 0.90 9.05 -25.13
C ALA A 439 0.99 8.26 -23.82
N LEU A 440 0.43 7.05 -23.78
CA LEU A 440 0.59 6.12 -22.67
C LEU A 440 2.04 5.64 -22.51
N HIS A 441 2.74 5.35 -23.61
CA HIS A 441 4.16 4.99 -23.60
C HIS A 441 5.01 6.12 -22.99
N LEU A 442 4.80 7.35 -23.46
CA LEU A 442 5.51 8.53 -22.96
C LEU A 442 5.14 8.83 -21.51
N ALA A 443 3.86 8.75 -21.14
CA ALA A 443 3.40 8.99 -19.78
C ALA A 443 3.86 7.90 -18.81
N GLY A 444 3.81 6.62 -19.19
CA GLY A 444 4.27 5.49 -18.40
C GLY A 444 5.79 5.51 -18.20
N ALA A 445 6.55 5.78 -19.27
CA ALA A 445 8.00 5.98 -19.20
C ALA A 445 8.35 7.21 -18.36
N ALA A 446 7.63 8.32 -18.51
CA ALA A 446 7.82 9.52 -17.69
C ALA A 446 7.47 9.26 -16.22
N VAL A 447 6.39 8.55 -15.90
CA VAL A 447 6.03 8.20 -14.52
C VAL A 447 7.10 7.30 -13.91
N ILE A 448 7.56 6.26 -14.61
CA ILE A 448 8.66 5.41 -14.13
C ILE A 448 9.92 6.24 -13.93
N LEU A 449 10.34 7.01 -14.94
CA LEU A 449 11.54 7.83 -14.90
C LEU A 449 11.46 8.84 -13.75
N VAL A 450 10.32 9.48 -13.56
CA VAL A 450 10.13 10.49 -12.52
C VAL A 450 9.99 9.86 -11.12
N LEU A 451 9.46 8.64 -11.01
CA LEU A 451 9.51 7.84 -9.77
C LEU A 451 10.94 7.41 -9.46
N LEU A 452 11.72 6.96 -10.44
CA LEU A 452 13.13 6.59 -10.31
C LEU A 452 14.00 7.79 -9.95
N LEU A 453 13.72 8.97 -10.53
CA LEU A 453 14.40 10.24 -10.24
C LEU A 453 13.84 10.97 -9.01
N GLY A 454 12.75 10.47 -8.41
CA GLY A 454 12.16 11.02 -7.19
C GLY A 454 11.46 12.38 -7.32
N GLN A 455 11.14 12.85 -8.54
CA GLN A 455 10.68 14.23 -8.78
C GLN A 455 9.15 14.45 -8.69
N LEU A 456 8.32 13.39 -8.61
CA LEU A 456 6.87 13.53 -8.39
C LEU A 456 6.52 13.68 -6.90
N ALA A 457 6.82 14.84 -6.33
CA ALA A 457 6.57 15.12 -4.91
C ALA A 457 5.11 14.87 -4.46
N PRO A 458 4.05 15.23 -5.22
CA PRO A 458 2.66 15.00 -4.80
C PRO A 458 2.28 13.52 -4.74
N VAL A 459 2.61 12.74 -5.77
CA VAL A 459 2.29 11.31 -5.86
C VAL A 459 3.05 10.53 -4.78
N ARG A 460 4.33 10.85 -4.58
CA ARG A 460 5.16 10.26 -3.52
C ARG A 460 4.58 10.52 -2.13
N SER A 461 4.03 11.71 -1.89
CA SER A 461 3.41 12.05 -0.59
C SER A 461 2.18 11.20 -0.30
N VAL A 462 1.33 10.95 -1.30
CA VAL A 462 0.13 10.10 -1.14
C VAL A 462 0.52 8.63 -0.96
N LEU A 463 1.37 8.10 -1.84
CA LEU A 463 1.85 6.72 -1.75
C LEU A 463 2.58 6.47 -0.43
N GLY A 464 3.38 7.43 0.04
CA GLY A 464 4.08 7.35 1.32
C GLY A 464 3.12 7.16 2.49
N LYS A 465 2.02 7.92 2.55
CA LYS A 465 1.02 7.80 3.63
C LYS A 465 0.33 6.45 3.64
N ILE A 466 -0.05 5.92 2.46
CA ILE A 466 -0.67 4.60 2.37
C ILE A 466 0.34 3.51 2.73
N ALA A 467 1.60 3.67 2.27
CA ALA A 467 2.69 2.78 2.61
C ALA A 467 2.98 2.74 4.12
N ASP A 468 2.81 3.86 4.84
CA ASP A 468 3.02 3.93 6.30
C ASP A 468 2.01 3.07 7.06
N ILE A 469 0.73 3.13 6.65
CA ILE A 469 -0.33 2.29 7.21
C ILE A 469 -0.11 0.84 6.83
N ALA A 470 0.26 0.58 5.57
CA ALA A 470 0.46 -0.77 5.08
C ALA A 470 1.68 -1.47 5.73
N GLY A 471 2.78 -0.74 5.94
CA GLY A 471 4.00 -1.22 6.58
C GLY A 471 3.89 -1.42 8.09
N PHE A 472 2.81 -0.99 8.73
CA PHE A 472 2.56 -1.26 10.14
C PHE A 472 2.23 -2.74 10.43
N TRP A 473 1.65 -3.45 9.47
CA TRP A 473 1.13 -4.81 9.71
C TRP A 473 2.13 -5.90 9.33
N PRO A 474 2.45 -6.85 10.22
CA PRO A 474 3.21 -8.04 9.86
C PRO A 474 2.49 -8.92 8.85
N ILE A 475 3.27 -9.78 8.20
CA ILE A 475 2.84 -10.57 7.04
C ILE A 475 1.99 -11.73 7.53
N ARG A 476 0.69 -11.71 7.25
CA ARG A 476 -0.25 -12.75 7.66
C ARG A 476 -1.04 -13.32 6.49
N ASP A 477 -1.56 -12.46 5.62
CA ASP A 477 -2.54 -12.87 4.60
C ASP A 477 -1.94 -13.08 3.20
N HIS A 478 -0.73 -12.59 2.92
CA HIS A 478 -0.02 -12.91 1.68
C HIS A 478 1.51 -12.98 1.88
N PRO A 479 2.19 -14.10 1.54
CA PRO A 479 3.61 -14.31 1.86
C PRO A 479 4.57 -13.38 1.11
N LEU A 480 4.15 -12.82 -0.03
CA LEU A 480 4.93 -11.81 -0.78
C LEU A 480 4.72 -10.37 -0.30
N ALA A 481 3.90 -10.11 0.72
CA ALA A 481 3.66 -8.76 1.26
C ALA A 481 4.95 -8.10 1.77
N GLY A 482 5.01 -6.76 1.75
CA GLY A 482 6.15 -5.99 2.24
C GLY A 482 6.45 -6.27 3.72
N VAL A 483 7.73 -6.23 4.09
CA VAL A 483 8.16 -6.40 5.49
C VAL A 483 7.59 -5.26 6.34
N SER A 484 7.14 -5.58 7.55
CA SER A 484 6.67 -4.59 8.50
C SER A 484 7.82 -3.93 9.25
N TYR A 485 7.72 -2.63 9.51
CA TYR A 485 8.65 -1.92 10.38
C TYR A 485 8.27 -2.02 11.87
N ARG A 486 7.06 -2.47 12.20
CA ARG A 486 6.47 -2.32 13.54
C ARG A 486 7.34 -2.91 14.64
N ASP A 487 7.69 -4.18 14.54
CA ASP A 487 8.40 -4.89 15.62
C ASP A 487 9.80 -4.30 15.85
N ALA A 488 10.50 -3.93 14.77
CA ALA A 488 11.80 -3.29 14.84
C ALA A 488 11.75 -1.90 15.51
N VAL A 489 10.71 -1.11 15.20
CA VAL A 489 10.53 0.23 15.80
C VAL A 489 10.10 0.13 17.26
N VAL A 490 9.18 -0.77 17.57
CA VAL A 490 8.72 -1.03 18.94
C VAL A 490 9.89 -1.46 19.82
N GLU A 491 10.74 -2.38 19.36
CA GLU A 491 11.93 -2.80 20.10
C GLU A 491 12.97 -1.68 20.22
N GLY A 492 13.12 -0.86 19.17
CA GLY A 492 13.97 0.34 19.21
C GLY A 492 13.52 1.34 20.29
N ILE A 493 12.22 1.65 20.37
CA ILE A 493 11.67 2.53 21.40
C ILE A 493 11.82 1.89 22.78
N ARG A 494 11.53 0.60 22.92
CA ARG A 494 11.70 -0.14 24.19
C ARG A 494 13.15 -0.09 24.68
N ALA A 495 14.13 -0.23 23.78
CA ALA A 495 15.54 -0.09 24.10
C ALA A 495 15.90 1.34 24.55
N GLU A 496 15.37 2.38 23.91
CA GLU A 496 15.56 3.77 24.37
C GLU A 496 14.93 4.02 25.74
N THR A 497 13.72 3.51 25.99
CA THR A 497 13.06 3.59 27.30
C THR A 497 13.85 2.87 28.39
N ARG A 498 14.41 1.68 28.12
CA ARG A 498 15.27 0.95 29.07
C ARG A 498 16.57 1.72 29.38
N ARG A 499 17.18 2.40 28.40
CA ARG A 499 18.38 3.23 28.63
C ARG A 499 18.13 4.48 29.49
N ALA A 500 16.88 4.86 29.71
CA ALA A 500 16.49 5.93 30.65
C ALA A 500 16.36 5.40 32.10
N ASP A 501 17.20 4.43 32.48
CA ASP A 501 17.08 3.39 33.52
C ASP A 501 16.61 3.81 34.93
N VAL A 502 16.69 5.10 35.28
CA VAL A 502 16.41 5.61 36.64
C VAL A 502 15.27 6.64 36.69
N GLY A 503 14.64 6.89 35.54
CA GLY A 503 13.80 8.06 35.33
C GLY A 503 12.45 7.81 34.66
N GLN A 504 11.57 8.79 34.80
CA GLN A 504 10.33 8.87 34.04
C GLN A 504 10.59 9.22 32.58
N VAL A 505 9.75 8.65 31.73
CA VAL A 505 9.87 8.81 30.28
C VAL A 505 8.54 9.31 29.74
N VAL A 506 8.57 10.46 29.08
CA VAL A 506 7.42 10.93 28.28
C VAL A 506 7.65 10.58 26.82
N LEU A 507 6.73 9.79 26.26
CA LEU A 507 6.67 9.47 24.84
C LEU A 507 5.84 10.56 24.15
N VAL A 508 6.48 11.43 23.39
CA VAL A 508 5.80 12.46 22.60
C VAL A 508 5.69 11.95 21.17
N ALA A 509 4.49 11.60 20.75
CA ALA A 509 4.23 10.82 19.57
C ALA A 509 3.36 11.61 18.58
N HIS A 510 3.82 11.74 17.33
CA HIS A 510 3.08 12.47 16.29
C HIS A 510 2.67 11.53 15.16
N SER A 511 1.44 11.67 14.67
CA SER A 511 0.94 10.93 13.50
C SER A 511 1.11 9.40 13.67
N GLN A 512 1.88 8.74 12.79
CA GLN A 512 2.18 7.32 12.89
C GLN A 512 2.94 6.94 14.19
N GLY A 513 3.71 7.86 14.78
CA GLY A 513 4.33 7.67 16.09
C GLY A 513 3.30 7.39 17.18
N SER A 514 2.13 8.05 17.12
CA SER A 514 1.03 7.84 18.07
C SER A 514 0.52 6.41 18.04
N VAL A 515 0.47 5.80 16.85
CA VAL A 515 0.05 4.41 16.65
C VAL A 515 1.05 3.45 17.28
N ILE A 516 2.34 3.67 17.03
CA ILE A 516 3.42 2.83 17.55
C ILE A 516 3.52 2.92 19.07
N CYS A 517 3.48 4.12 19.65
CA CYS A 517 3.55 4.31 21.09
C CYS A 517 2.32 3.75 21.81
N ALA A 518 1.12 3.95 21.25
CA ALA A 518 -0.09 3.33 21.79
C ALA A 518 -0.02 1.80 21.70
N TRP A 519 0.47 1.25 20.59
CA TRP A 519 0.68 -0.19 20.44
C TRP A 519 1.68 -0.72 21.48
N LEU A 520 2.83 -0.06 21.64
CA LEU A 520 3.84 -0.41 22.64
C LEU A 520 3.24 -0.42 24.05
N LEU A 521 2.54 0.64 24.45
CA LEU A 521 1.96 0.74 25.79
C LEU A 521 0.86 -0.29 26.01
N ALA A 522 -0.01 -0.53 25.03
CA ALA A 522 -1.07 -1.53 25.13
C ALA A 522 -0.54 -2.97 25.31
N HIS A 523 0.70 -3.25 24.89
CA HIS A 523 1.35 -4.56 24.97
C HIS A 523 2.52 -4.59 25.98
N THR A 524 2.66 -3.55 26.81
CA THR A 524 3.64 -3.53 27.90
C THR A 524 2.96 -3.98 29.19
N ARG A 525 3.66 -4.79 30.00
CA ARG A 525 3.15 -5.20 31.32
C ARG A 525 3.03 -3.97 32.21
N THR A 526 1.96 -3.85 32.99
CA THR A 526 1.71 -2.66 33.84
C THR A 526 2.85 -2.38 34.82
N SER A 527 3.51 -3.42 35.34
CA SER A 527 4.71 -3.29 36.18
C SER A 527 5.91 -2.63 35.47
N GLU A 528 6.03 -2.78 34.15
CA GLU A 528 7.07 -2.16 33.32
C GLU A 528 6.68 -0.76 32.84
N ALA A 529 5.37 -0.45 32.82
CA ALA A 529 4.83 0.78 32.27
C ALA A 529 4.64 1.91 33.29
N GLY A 530 4.78 1.64 34.60
CA GLY A 530 4.51 2.58 35.69
C GLY A 530 5.32 3.89 35.71
N ARG A 531 6.22 4.09 34.74
CA ARG A 531 7.04 5.30 34.55
C ARG A 531 6.86 5.98 33.19
N LEU A 532 5.89 5.53 32.40
CA LEU A 532 5.68 5.97 31.02
C LEU A 532 4.48 6.90 30.91
N PHE A 533 4.72 8.09 30.38
CA PHE A 533 3.70 9.07 30.00
C PHE A 533 3.58 9.12 28.49
N LEU A 534 2.40 9.48 27.98
CA LEU A 534 2.14 9.55 26.55
C LEU A 534 1.50 10.88 26.18
N ALA A 535 2.14 11.63 25.29
CA ALA A 535 1.55 12.77 24.63
C ALA A 535 1.39 12.44 23.14
N THR A 536 0.17 12.25 22.66
CA THR A 536 -0.10 12.05 21.23
C THR A 536 -0.52 13.33 20.55
N ALA A 537 -0.11 13.55 19.31
CA ALA A 537 -0.49 14.72 18.54
C ALA A 537 -0.82 14.39 17.08
N GLY A 538 -1.86 15.02 16.52
CA GLY A 538 -2.33 14.71 15.16
C GLY A 538 -2.63 13.22 14.98
N SER A 539 -3.16 12.58 16.01
CA SER A 539 -3.21 11.11 16.14
C SER A 539 -4.26 10.48 15.22
N PRO A 540 -3.89 9.51 14.35
CA PRO A 540 -4.85 8.77 13.51
C PRO A 540 -5.51 7.60 14.23
N LEU A 541 -5.29 7.44 15.55
CA LEU A 541 -5.73 6.29 16.35
C LEU A 541 -7.25 6.07 16.28
N ALA A 542 -8.04 7.13 16.48
CA ALA A 542 -9.50 7.05 16.49
C ALA A 542 -10.13 7.33 15.12
N SER A 543 -9.38 7.93 14.18
CA SER A 543 -9.83 8.22 12.82
C SER A 543 -9.52 7.06 11.87
N LEU A 544 -8.34 7.04 11.22
CA LEU A 544 -7.99 6.02 10.25
C LEU A 544 -7.90 4.62 10.87
N TYR A 545 -7.16 4.49 11.99
CA TYR A 545 -6.90 3.18 12.57
C TYR A 545 -8.16 2.59 13.24
N GLY A 546 -8.83 3.37 14.09
CA GLY A 546 -10.07 2.97 14.74
C GLY A 546 -11.21 2.73 13.75
N ALA A 547 -11.25 3.44 12.61
CA ALA A 547 -12.32 3.27 11.65
C ALA A 547 -12.09 2.14 10.63
N PHE A 548 -10.86 1.86 10.21
CA PHE A 548 -10.56 0.80 9.24
C PHE A 548 -10.03 -0.50 9.87
N PHE A 549 -9.55 -0.47 11.11
CA PHE A 549 -9.05 -1.64 11.84
C PHE A 549 -9.66 -1.72 13.26
N PRO A 550 -11.00 -1.65 13.39
CA PRO A 550 -11.67 -1.53 14.69
C PRO A 550 -11.46 -2.73 15.59
N ALA A 551 -11.07 -3.89 15.08
CA ALA A 551 -10.76 -5.05 15.92
C ALA A 551 -9.43 -4.93 16.66
N TYR A 552 -8.50 -4.12 16.15
CA TYR A 552 -7.19 -3.89 16.77
C TYR A 552 -7.19 -2.60 17.58
N PHE A 553 -7.77 -1.54 17.04
CA PHE A 553 -7.85 -0.21 17.66
C PHE A 553 -9.24 0.01 18.27
N ASN A 554 -9.55 -0.78 19.29
CA ASN A 554 -10.82 -0.78 20.01
C ASN A 554 -10.71 -0.11 21.40
N GLY A 555 -11.85 -0.03 22.09
CA GLY A 555 -11.92 0.48 23.46
C GLY A 555 -11.01 -0.26 24.45
N ASP A 556 -10.74 -1.56 24.26
CA ASP A 556 -9.86 -2.33 25.14
C ASP A 556 -8.41 -1.92 24.98
N LEU A 557 -7.96 -1.70 23.73
CA LEU A 557 -6.64 -1.16 23.46
C LEU A 557 -6.49 0.20 24.13
N PHE A 558 -7.46 1.11 23.96
CA PHE A 558 -7.39 2.44 24.56
C PHE A 558 -7.42 2.41 26.09
N ARG A 559 -8.21 1.52 26.71
CA ARG A 559 -8.19 1.29 28.16
C ARG A 559 -6.84 0.75 28.65
N ARG A 560 -6.21 -0.18 27.91
CA ARG A 560 -4.87 -0.69 28.25
C ARG A 560 -3.81 0.39 28.17
N VAL A 561 -3.84 1.25 27.13
CA VAL A 561 -2.92 2.39 27.03
C VAL A 561 -3.10 3.32 28.22
N SER A 562 -4.34 3.73 28.51
CA SER A 562 -4.66 4.62 29.63
C SER A 562 -4.24 4.02 30.99
N GLY A 563 -4.51 2.73 31.22
CA GLY A 563 -4.12 2.03 32.44
C GLY A 563 -2.60 1.84 32.60
N ASN A 564 -1.86 1.86 31.50
CA ASN A 564 -0.40 1.82 31.48
C ASN A 564 0.25 3.21 31.45
N THR A 565 -0.53 4.27 31.63
CA THR A 565 -0.04 5.65 31.82
C THR A 565 -0.44 6.15 33.21
N PRO A 566 0.49 6.38 34.14
CA PRO A 566 0.18 6.77 35.52
C PRO A 566 -0.65 8.07 35.60
N GLY A 567 -1.64 8.12 36.50
CA GLY A 567 -2.36 9.35 36.84
C GLY A 567 -3.08 10.03 35.68
N ASN A 568 -3.66 9.28 34.74
CA ASN A 568 -4.20 9.78 33.47
C ASN A 568 -3.14 10.49 32.60
N GLY A 569 -1.90 10.00 32.64
CA GLY A 569 -0.75 10.55 31.92
C GLY A 569 -0.78 10.41 30.40
N TRP A 570 -1.95 10.16 29.81
CA TRP A 570 -2.16 10.14 28.37
C TRP A 570 -2.91 11.39 27.91
N VAL A 571 -2.19 12.34 27.31
CA VAL A 571 -2.74 13.54 26.70
C VAL A 571 -2.75 13.41 25.17
N ASN A 572 -3.81 13.89 24.52
CA ASN A 572 -3.93 13.92 23.07
C ASN A 572 -4.26 15.32 22.55
N LEU A 573 -3.37 15.89 21.73
CA LEU A 573 -3.53 17.18 21.09
C LEU A 573 -4.01 17.02 19.64
N TRP A 574 -5.07 17.73 19.25
CA TRP A 574 -5.65 17.64 17.91
C TRP A 574 -6.25 18.96 17.43
N ARG A 575 -6.42 19.10 16.11
CA ARG A 575 -7.05 20.26 15.45
C ARG A 575 -8.21 19.79 14.58
N ASP A 576 -9.24 20.60 14.43
CA ASP A 576 -10.39 20.32 13.54
C ASP A 576 -10.07 20.52 12.05
N THR A 577 -8.91 21.09 11.75
CA THR A 577 -8.32 21.28 10.41
C THR A 577 -7.33 20.18 10.03
N ASP A 578 -6.94 19.31 10.97
CA ASP A 578 -6.04 18.18 10.72
C ASP A 578 -6.84 17.04 10.07
N PRO A 579 -6.51 16.57 8.86
CA PRO A 579 -7.30 15.55 8.18
C PRO A 579 -7.43 14.23 8.97
N ILE A 580 -6.45 13.89 9.80
CA ILE A 580 -6.41 12.60 10.51
C ILE A 580 -6.43 12.76 12.03
N GLY A 581 -5.98 13.89 12.57
CA GLY A 581 -6.00 14.15 14.01
C GLY A 581 -7.42 14.29 14.55
N THR A 582 -7.79 13.47 15.53
CA THR A 582 -9.09 13.56 16.23
C THR A 582 -8.91 13.39 17.73
N ALA A 583 -9.97 13.66 18.49
CA ALA A 583 -10.08 13.18 19.86
C ALA A 583 -9.92 11.64 19.91
N VAL A 584 -9.23 11.13 20.92
CA VAL A 584 -8.93 9.71 21.15
C VAL A 584 -9.60 9.24 22.45
N PRO A 585 -10.32 8.11 22.46
CA PRO A 585 -10.93 7.59 23.68
C PRO A 585 -9.92 7.33 24.80
N CYS A 586 -10.32 7.54 26.05
CA CYS A 586 -9.51 7.34 27.26
C CYS A 586 -8.28 8.26 27.42
N ALA A 587 -8.04 9.20 26.49
CA ALA A 587 -7.03 10.24 26.62
C ALA A 587 -7.64 11.57 27.12
N ASP A 588 -6.84 12.41 27.77
CA ASP A 588 -7.14 13.82 27.99
C ASP A 588 -7.01 14.57 26.66
N ASN A 589 -8.16 14.94 26.05
CA ASN A 589 -8.19 15.49 24.71
C ASN A 589 -8.18 17.02 24.71
N ARG A 590 -7.09 17.59 24.19
CA ARG A 590 -6.91 19.04 24.05
C ARG A 590 -7.06 19.44 22.59
N GLN A 591 -8.14 20.15 22.28
CA GLN A 591 -8.34 20.71 20.94
C GLN A 591 -7.58 22.04 20.84
N LEU A 592 -6.66 22.11 19.88
CA LEU A 592 -5.91 23.32 19.58
C LEU A 592 -6.68 24.18 18.58
N ALA A 593 -6.61 25.51 18.76
CA ALA A 593 -7.11 26.46 17.78
C ALA A 593 -6.26 26.41 16.49
N ASP A 594 -6.93 26.47 15.33
CA ASP A 594 -6.27 26.58 14.03
C ASP A 594 -7.19 27.36 13.05
N PRO A 595 -6.75 28.50 12.48
CA PRO A 595 -5.40 29.07 12.50
C PRO A 595 -4.88 29.50 13.87
N ASP A 596 -3.56 29.59 14.02
CA ASP A 596 -2.92 30.17 15.20
C ASP A 596 -3.24 31.69 15.33
N PRO A 597 -2.95 32.35 16.47
CA PRO A 597 -3.23 33.78 16.65
C PRO A 597 -2.58 34.70 15.60
N ALA A 598 -1.51 34.24 14.93
CA ALA A 598 -0.87 34.94 13.82
C ALA A 598 -1.55 34.67 12.45
N GLY A 599 -2.69 33.97 12.45
CA GLY A 599 -3.46 33.61 11.26
C GLY A 599 -2.86 32.46 10.45
N ARG A 600 -1.81 31.79 10.94
CA ARG A 600 -1.13 30.72 10.21
C ARG A 600 -1.82 29.38 10.43
N LEU A 601 -2.18 28.74 9.32
CA LEU A 601 -2.86 27.45 9.30
C LEU A 601 -1.85 26.30 9.42
N ARG A 602 -1.86 25.55 10.54
CA ARG A 602 -0.88 24.50 10.86
C ARG A 602 -1.32 23.09 10.45
N ARG A 603 -2.62 22.78 10.52
CA ARG A 603 -3.21 21.47 10.19
C ARG A 603 -2.48 20.34 10.90
N HIS A 604 -1.91 19.40 10.13
CA HIS A 604 -1.19 18.22 10.61
C HIS A 604 0.27 18.51 11.04
N SER A 605 0.76 19.74 10.92
CA SER A 605 2.16 20.10 11.22
C SER A 605 2.31 20.85 12.55
N ASP A 606 3.55 21.03 13.00
CA ASP A 606 3.92 21.91 14.12
C ASP A 606 3.12 21.67 15.41
N TYR A 607 2.92 20.42 15.78
CA TYR A 607 2.43 20.08 17.12
C TYR A 607 3.53 20.14 18.19
N TRP A 608 4.78 19.89 17.79
CA TRP A 608 5.97 19.80 18.66
C TRP A 608 6.29 21.05 19.47
N THR A 609 5.85 22.22 19.00
CA THR A 609 6.18 23.53 19.56
C THR A 609 4.96 24.25 20.08
N THR A 610 3.87 23.52 20.31
CA THR A 610 2.64 24.11 20.87
C THR A 610 2.86 24.42 22.34
N ALA A 611 2.29 25.53 22.81
CA ALA A 611 2.41 25.94 24.21
C ALA A 611 1.82 24.84 25.11
N GLU A 612 0.67 24.29 24.72
CA GLU A 612 -0.06 23.27 25.44
C GLU A 612 0.74 21.96 25.60
N LEU A 613 1.51 21.56 24.59
CA LEU A 613 2.39 20.40 24.70
C LEU A 613 3.59 20.71 25.60
N THR A 614 4.17 21.90 25.48
CA THR A 614 5.34 22.32 26.25
C THR A 614 4.99 22.43 27.74
N GLU A 615 3.86 23.06 28.06
CA GLU A 615 3.30 23.15 29.41
C GLU A 615 2.99 21.78 29.99
N GLU A 616 2.46 20.85 29.18
CA GLU A 616 2.19 19.50 29.64
C GLU A 616 3.47 18.72 29.98
N ILE A 617 4.48 18.81 29.11
CA ILE A 617 5.78 18.18 29.37
C ILE A 617 6.43 18.77 30.62
N GLU A 618 6.33 20.09 30.81
CA GLU A 618 6.85 20.78 31.99
C GLU A 618 6.07 20.41 33.27
N ARG A 619 4.74 20.29 33.20
CA ARG A 619 3.91 19.78 34.28
C ARG A 619 4.33 18.37 34.69
N LEU A 620 4.52 17.48 33.72
CA LEU A 620 4.99 16.11 33.96
C LEU A 620 6.40 16.10 34.56
N ARG A 621 7.29 16.99 34.13
CA ARG A 621 8.62 17.15 34.72
C ARG A 621 8.55 17.60 36.18
N GLN A 622 7.66 18.54 36.51
CA GLN A 622 7.51 19.11 37.86
C GLN A 622 6.88 18.15 38.86
N LEU A 623 6.02 17.22 38.41
CA LEU A 623 5.43 16.21 39.28
C LEU A 623 6.46 15.25 39.87
N PHE A 624 7.67 15.20 39.32
CA PHE A 624 8.72 14.26 39.70
C PHE A 624 10.08 14.96 39.74
N PRO A 625 10.28 15.88 40.72
CA PRO A 625 11.51 16.65 40.83
C PRO A 625 12.71 15.72 41.03
N ASP A 626 13.87 16.17 40.55
CA ASP A 626 15.16 15.48 40.67
C ASP A 626 15.36 15.02 42.14
N GLN A 627 15.23 13.73 42.44
CA GLN A 627 15.63 13.17 43.75
C GLN A 627 17.17 13.09 43.89
N LEU A 628 17.89 14.07 43.35
CA LEU A 628 19.34 14.19 43.44
C LEU A 628 19.70 15.45 44.22
N SER A 629 19.27 15.50 45.49
CA SER A 629 19.86 16.39 46.50
C SER A 629 19.71 15.78 47.89
N SER A 630 20.48 14.73 48.16
CA SER A 630 20.87 14.32 49.52
C SER A 630 22.17 13.53 49.45
#